data_AF-A0A388PDK4-F1
#
_entry.id   AF-A0A388PDK4-F1
#
_cell.length_a   1.000
_cell.length_b   1.000
_cell.length_c   1.000
_cell.angle_alpha   90.00
_cell.angle_beta   90.00
_cell.angle_gamma   90.00
#
_symmetry.space_group_name_H-M   'P 1'
#
loop_
_entity.id
_entity.type
_entity.pdbx_description
1 polymer ?
#
loop_
_entity_poly.entity_id
_entity_poly.type
_entity_poly.pdbx_seq_one_letter_code
_entity_poly.pdbx_strand_id
1 'polypeptide(L)'
;MLLPLLFLAAVMPPAIDDEAKVPPYTVPDVLIANDGHKVTTAKEWNETRRGEVMKLVQDHIYGVTPAAAAPKDAPIIEVVESDKNALGGKATRTQYKVRPSGKDGLVFDLLLYTPNGAKGPSPVFLGLNFGGNHTTVNDPAVLLPSTWVSKQWADVTSNNRATAKGRGLQASRWQAELLVSRGYGLATVYCGDFEPDHPEGWKEGIRAAYASKDPAAVRADNDWACIGAWAWGLSRALDALERNPAVDAKRVAVIGHSRLGKASLWAGAQDTRFALVVSNESGCGGAALGKRIFGETVGVIAGYYKGRGFPHWFAPKYVTYAEHEDRMPLDQHYVLALTAPRPLYVASAVEDRWADPKGEFLGPCMLNPSSNSWDAKAWG
;
A
#
# COMPACT_ATOMS: atom_id res chain seq x y z
N MET A 1 7.48 -36.41 -35.93
CA MET A 1 7.97 -36.35 -34.53
C MET A 1 7.91 -34.90 -34.07
N LEU A 2 6.92 -34.54 -33.25
CA LEU A 2 6.90 -33.24 -32.57
C LEU A 2 7.82 -33.34 -31.34
N LEU A 3 8.90 -32.56 -31.32
CA LEU A 3 9.68 -32.33 -30.11
C LEU A 3 8.80 -31.51 -29.14
N PRO A 4 8.56 -31.97 -27.91
CA PRO A 4 7.98 -31.10 -26.90
C PRO A 4 9.04 -30.05 -26.54
N LEU A 5 8.74 -28.76 -26.74
CA LEU A 5 9.50 -27.68 -26.10
C LEU A 5 9.34 -27.86 -24.58
N LEU A 6 10.32 -28.51 -23.96
CA LEU A 6 10.54 -28.40 -22.52
C LEU A 6 10.92 -26.93 -22.26
N PHE A 7 9.94 -26.12 -21.86
CA PHE A 7 10.24 -24.86 -21.19
C PHE A 7 11.02 -25.19 -19.91
N LEU A 8 12.33 -25.00 -19.95
CA LEU A 8 13.17 -25.02 -18.75
C LEU A 8 12.63 -23.91 -17.84
N ALA A 9 12.10 -24.28 -16.67
CA ALA A 9 11.73 -23.28 -15.68
C ALA A 9 13.00 -22.53 -15.25
N ALA A 10 12.97 -21.20 -15.27
CA ALA A 10 14.07 -20.39 -14.78
C ALA A 10 14.38 -20.78 -13.33
N VAL A 11 15.64 -21.08 -13.03
CA VAL A 11 16.11 -21.42 -11.69
C VAL A 11 16.42 -20.13 -10.96
N MET A 12 15.82 -19.95 -9.78
CA MET A 12 16.04 -18.75 -8.96
C MET A 12 17.50 -18.72 -8.45
N PRO A 13 18.26 -17.65 -8.72
CA PRO A 13 19.58 -17.48 -8.14
C PRO A 13 19.49 -17.25 -6.62
N PRO A 14 20.56 -17.52 -5.85
CA PRO A 14 20.64 -17.12 -4.46
C PRO A 14 20.46 -15.61 -4.31
N ALA A 15 19.70 -15.18 -3.30
CA ALA A 15 19.55 -13.76 -3.00
C ALA A 15 20.88 -13.17 -2.53
N ILE A 16 21.14 -11.93 -2.94
CA ILE A 16 22.28 -11.15 -2.47
C ILE A 16 21.90 -10.54 -1.11
N ASP A 17 22.61 -10.92 -0.05
CA ASP A 17 22.39 -10.42 1.31
C ASP A 17 23.68 -9.83 1.93
N ASP A 18 24.68 -9.63 1.08
CA ASP A 18 26.01 -9.10 1.40
C ASP A 18 26.28 -7.89 0.51
N GLU A 19 26.54 -6.74 1.14
CA GLU A 19 26.74 -5.47 0.44
C GLU A 19 27.92 -5.54 -0.54
N ALA A 20 28.93 -6.36 -0.26
CA ALA A 20 30.08 -6.53 -1.15
C ALA A 20 29.73 -7.20 -2.49
N LYS A 21 28.56 -7.83 -2.59
CA LYS A 21 28.06 -8.53 -3.78
C LYS A 21 27.05 -7.71 -4.58
N VAL A 22 26.63 -6.54 -4.08
CA VAL A 22 25.75 -5.63 -4.81
C VAL A 22 26.43 -5.23 -6.12
N PRO A 23 25.82 -5.51 -7.29
CA PRO A 23 26.41 -5.13 -8.57
C PRO A 23 26.46 -3.61 -8.72
N PRO A 24 27.37 -3.04 -9.52
CA PRO A 24 27.32 -1.62 -9.86
C PRO A 24 25.98 -1.29 -10.54
N TYR A 25 25.36 -0.18 -10.13
CA TYR A 25 24.10 0.30 -10.71
C TYR A 25 24.10 1.81 -10.85
N THR A 26 23.22 2.32 -11.71
CA THR A 26 22.91 3.75 -11.82
C THR A 26 21.41 3.92 -11.67
N VAL A 27 20.98 5.03 -11.07
CA VAL A 27 19.57 5.37 -10.94
C VAL A 27 19.26 6.59 -11.83
N PRO A 28 18.14 6.57 -12.57
CA PRO A 28 17.67 7.75 -13.31
C PRO A 28 17.41 8.95 -12.37
N ASP A 29 17.68 10.16 -12.84
CA ASP A 29 17.40 11.38 -12.08
C ASP A 29 15.91 11.74 -12.20
N VAL A 30 15.20 11.70 -11.08
CA VAL A 30 13.76 11.98 -11.00
C VAL A 30 13.43 13.42 -11.41
N LEU A 31 14.40 14.34 -11.37
CA LEU A 31 14.26 15.74 -11.78
C LEU A 31 14.60 15.98 -13.25
N ILE A 32 14.94 14.96 -14.05
CA ILE A 32 15.06 15.12 -15.51
C ILE A 32 13.71 14.78 -16.15
N ALA A 33 13.06 15.78 -16.74
CA ALA A 33 11.80 15.62 -17.46
C ALA A 33 11.97 14.77 -18.73
N ASN A 34 10.86 14.31 -19.30
CA ASN A 34 10.90 13.40 -20.45
C ASN A 34 11.50 14.02 -21.72
N ASP A 35 11.49 15.34 -21.84
CA ASP A 35 12.15 16.08 -22.92
C ASP A 35 13.66 16.35 -22.67
N GLY A 36 14.18 15.89 -21.52
CA GLY A 36 15.58 15.99 -21.13
C GLY A 36 15.93 17.25 -20.32
N HIS A 37 15.02 18.20 -20.11
CA HIS A 37 15.32 19.36 -19.28
C HIS A 37 15.35 19.01 -17.79
N LYS A 38 16.17 19.73 -17.02
CA LYS A 38 16.23 19.58 -15.57
C LYS A 38 15.16 20.45 -14.91
N VAL A 39 14.30 19.82 -14.12
CA VAL A 39 13.31 20.44 -13.25
C VAL A 39 14.04 21.09 -12.09
N THR A 40 13.83 22.40 -11.91
CA THR A 40 14.51 23.21 -10.89
C THR A 40 13.55 23.90 -9.93
N THR A 41 12.25 23.92 -10.24
CA THR A 41 11.24 24.57 -9.39
C THR A 41 10.12 23.63 -8.97
N ALA A 42 9.50 23.91 -7.82
CA ALA A 42 8.30 23.19 -7.37
C ALA A 42 7.12 23.37 -8.35
N LYS A 43 7.07 24.48 -9.08
CA LYS A 43 6.05 24.72 -10.11
C LYS A 43 6.20 23.74 -11.27
N GLU A 44 7.40 23.63 -11.84
CA GLU A 44 7.72 22.66 -12.91
C GLU A 44 7.46 21.21 -12.45
N TRP A 45 7.79 20.90 -11.19
CA TRP A 45 7.46 19.61 -10.61
C TRP A 45 5.95 19.35 -10.62
N ASN A 46 5.17 20.25 -10.03
CA ASN A 46 3.73 20.05 -9.83
C ASN A 46 2.93 20.10 -11.14
N GLU A 47 3.29 21.00 -12.06
CA GLU A 47 2.55 21.22 -13.30
C GLU A 47 2.94 20.25 -14.43
N THR A 48 4.12 19.62 -14.35
CA THR A 48 4.63 18.75 -15.43
C THR A 48 5.23 17.46 -14.89
N ARG A 49 6.37 17.53 -14.20
CA ARG A 49 7.18 16.34 -13.93
C ARG A 49 6.46 15.30 -13.09
N ARG A 50 5.66 15.71 -12.11
CA ARG A 50 4.87 14.82 -11.26
C ARG A 50 3.92 13.95 -12.08
N GLY A 51 3.32 14.51 -13.13
CA GLY A 51 2.44 13.77 -14.05
C GLY A 51 3.21 12.73 -14.87
N GLU A 52 4.40 13.09 -15.36
CA GLU A 52 5.29 12.16 -16.07
C GLU A 52 5.75 11.00 -15.18
N VAL A 53 6.18 11.31 -13.95
CA VAL A 53 6.59 10.32 -12.95
C VAL A 53 5.42 9.40 -12.59
N MET A 54 4.22 9.96 -12.39
CA MET A 54 3.01 9.17 -12.16
C MET A 54 2.76 8.17 -13.29
N LYS A 55 2.85 8.63 -14.54
CA LYS A 55 2.66 7.77 -15.71
C LYS A 55 3.71 6.67 -15.80
N LEU A 56 4.98 6.98 -15.54
CA LEU A 56 6.06 5.98 -15.50
C LEU A 56 5.77 4.90 -14.45
N VAL A 57 5.38 5.30 -13.23
CA VAL A 57 5.08 4.34 -12.15
C VAL A 57 3.85 3.47 -12.49
N GLN A 58 2.82 4.05 -13.10
CA GLN A 58 1.64 3.31 -13.58
C GLN A 58 2.02 2.30 -14.67
N ASP A 59 2.76 2.73 -15.69
CA ASP A 59 3.06 1.89 -16.85
C ASP A 59 4.02 0.74 -16.52
N HIS A 60 4.88 0.91 -15.51
CA HIS A 60 5.99 -0.02 -15.27
C HIS A 60 5.90 -0.81 -13.96
N ILE A 61 5.15 -0.36 -12.95
CA ILE A 61 5.13 -1.00 -11.61
C ILE A 61 3.73 -1.40 -11.18
N TYR A 62 2.85 -0.43 -10.87
CA TYR A 62 1.61 -0.71 -10.14
C TYR A 62 0.37 -0.80 -11.04
N GLY A 63 0.47 -0.33 -12.28
CA GLY A 63 -0.65 -0.23 -13.21
C GLY A 63 -1.50 1.03 -13.01
N VAL A 64 -2.35 1.29 -13.99
CA VAL A 64 -3.30 2.41 -14.02
C VAL A 64 -4.52 2.02 -13.20
N THR A 65 -4.77 2.73 -12.10
CA THR A 65 -6.06 2.66 -11.41
C THR A 65 -7.15 3.15 -12.36
N PRO A 66 -8.14 2.33 -12.76
CA PRO A 66 -9.10 2.69 -13.79
C PRO A 66 -9.92 3.92 -13.40
N ALA A 67 -10.14 4.86 -14.33
CA ALA A 67 -11.05 6.00 -14.09
C ALA A 67 -12.48 5.54 -13.73
N ALA A 68 -12.91 4.40 -14.29
CA ALA A 68 -14.17 3.75 -13.95
C ALA A 68 -14.25 3.25 -12.49
N ALA A 69 -13.10 3.08 -11.82
CA ALA A 69 -13.04 2.76 -10.40
C ALA A 69 -13.25 3.98 -9.50
N ALA A 70 -13.30 5.21 -10.04
CA ALA A 70 -13.70 6.37 -9.26
C ALA A 70 -15.19 6.28 -8.89
N PRO A 71 -15.56 6.47 -7.62
CA PRO A 71 -16.96 6.57 -7.21
C PRO A 71 -17.71 7.63 -8.04
N LYS A 72 -18.78 7.22 -8.73
CA LYS A 72 -19.70 8.16 -9.41
C LYS A 72 -20.74 8.74 -8.46
N ASP A 73 -21.11 7.96 -7.44
CA ASP A 73 -22.07 8.32 -6.41
C ASP A 73 -21.37 8.50 -5.06
N ALA A 74 -22.03 9.20 -4.14
CA ALA A 74 -21.57 9.29 -2.76
C ALA A 74 -21.51 7.90 -2.10
N PRO A 75 -20.51 7.62 -1.24
CA PRO A 75 -20.42 6.35 -0.55
C PRO A 75 -21.62 6.15 0.39
N ILE A 76 -22.14 4.93 0.44
CA ILE A 76 -23.10 4.53 1.48
C ILE A 76 -22.30 4.07 2.69
N ILE A 77 -22.46 4.77 3.81
CA ILE A 77 -21.75 4.52 5.06
C ILE A 77 -22.77 4.16 6.12
N GLU A 78 -22.74 2.92 6.57
CA GLU A 78 -23.66 2.37 7.57
C GLU A 78 -22.89 2.13 8.86
N VAL A 79 -23.29 2.80 9.95
CA VAL A 79 -22.79 2.48 11.29
C VAL A 79 -23.44 1.18 11.74
N VAL A 80 -22.64 0.12 11.88
CA VAL A 80 -23.13 -1.20 12.32
C VAL A 80 -22.93 -1.43 13.81
N GLU A 81 -21.98 -0.73 14.42
CA GLU A 81 -21.69 -0.79 15.85
C GLU A 81 -21.00 0.50 16.30
N SER A 82 -21.32 0.98 17.51
CA SER A 82 -20.65 2.13 18.12
C SER A 82 -20.71 2.04 19.65
N ASP A 83 -19.58 2.28 20.31
CA ASP A 83 -19.46 2.25 21.77
C ASP A 83 -18.51 3.36 22.24
N LYS A 84 -19.04 4.26 23.07
CA LYS A 84 -18.28 5.38 23.66
C LYS A 84 -17.35 4.95 24.78
N ASN A 85 -17.45 3.72 25.26
CA ASN A 85 -16.68 3.22 26.39
C ASN A 85 -15.53 2.28 25.99
N ALA A 86 -15.20 2.21 24.71
CA ALA A 86 -14.12 1.37 24.20
C ALA A 86 -12.76 1.75 24.80
N LEU A 87 -11.86 0.77 24.87
CA LEU A 87 -10.52 0.90 25.47
C LEU A 87 -10.57 1.44 26.92
N GLY A 88 -11.55 0.98 27.71
CA GLY A 88 -11.75 1.40 29.09
C GLY A 88 -12.18 2.87 29.21
N GLY A 89 -13.06 3.33 28.32
CA GLY A 89 -13.58 4.70 28.31
C GLY A 89 -12.67 5.73 27.65
N LYS A 90 -11.50 5.32 27.13
CA LYS A 90 -10.54 6.25 26.50
C LYS A 90 -10.92 6.61 25.06
N ALA A 91 -11.69 5.75 24.38
CA ALA A 91 -12.07 5.95 22.99
C ALA A 91 -13.55 5.67 22.73
N THR A 92 -14.06 6.31 21.69
CA THR A 92 -15.26 5.87 21.00
C THR A 92 -14.84 4.93 19.88
N ARG A 93 -15.31 3.68 19.91
CA ARG A 93 -15.20 2.73 18.79
C ARG A 93 -16.40 2.95 17.87
N THR A 94 -16.19 2.93 16.57
CA THR A 94 -17.28 2.85 15.59
C THR A 94 -16.86 1.94 14.45
N GLN A 95 -17.76 1.03 14.08
CA GLN A 95 -17.58 0.09 12.99
C GLN A 95 -18.58 0.42 11.89
N TYR A 96 -18.08 0.46 10.66
CA TYR A 96 -18.87 0.82 9.49
C TYR A 96 -18.87 -0.29 8.46
N LYS A 97 -20.01 -0.47 7.79
CA LYS A 97 -20.07 -1.06 6.46
C LYS A 97 -20.05 0.05 5.43
N VAL A 98 -19.03 0.08 4.58
CA VAL A 98 -18.86 1.11 3.56
C VAL A 98 -19.01 0.51 2.17
N ARG A 99 -19.89 1.11 1.37
CA ARG A 99 -20.04 0.81 -0.05
C ARG A 99 -19.63 2.03 -0.87
N PRO A 100 -18.43 2.03 -1.48
CA PRO A 100 -17.88 3.20 -2.14
C PRO A 100 -18.56 3.56 -3.46
N SER A 101 -19.39 2.70 -4.03
CA SER A 101 -20.01 2.92 -5.35
C SER A 101 -21.49 2.51 -5.38
N GLY A 102 -22.23 2.83 -4.33
CA GLY A 102 -23.66 2.54 -4.22
C GLY A 102 -23.97 1.11 -3.76
N LYS A 103 -25.24 0.69 -3.88
CA LYS A 103 -25.76 -0.53 -3.23
C LYS A 103 -25.21 -1.84 -3.80
N ASP A 104 -24.96 -1.88 -5.11
CA ASP A 104 -24.57 -3.11 -5.83
C ASP A 104 -23.04 -3.24 -6.02
N GLY A 105 -22.27 -2.48 -5.23
CA GLY A 105 -20.81 -2.47 -5.28
C GLY A 105 -20.16 -3.36 -4.22
N LEU A 106 -18.83 -3.39 -4.26
CA LEU A 106 -17.99 -3.91 -3.17
C LEU A 106 -18.40 -3.28 -1.83
N VAL A 107 -18.31 -4.05 -0.75
CA VAL A 107 -18.46 -3.57 0.62
C VAL A 107 -17.20 -3.91 1.41
N PHE A 108 -16.74 -2.98 2.26
CA PHE A 108 -15.65 -3.23 3.20
C PHE A 108 -16.05 -2.81 4.61
N ASP A 109 -15.44 -3.46 5.60
CA ASP A 109 -15.66 -3.15 7.02
C ASP A 109 -14.55 -2.20 7.52
N LEU A 110 -14.91 -0.99 7.94
CA LEU A 110 -14.01 0.01 8.52
C LEU A 110 -14.16 0.04 10.03
N LEU A 111 -13.05 -0.16 10.76
CA LEU A 111 -12.97 0.01 12.20
C LEU A 111 -12.30 1.33 12.52
N LEU A 112 -12.93 2.15 13.37
CA LEU A 112 -12.42 3.44 13.81
C LEU A 112 -12.45 3.54 15.34
N TYR A 113 -11.35 3.98 15.94
CA TYR A 113 -11.29 4.48 17.31
C TYR A 113 -10.96 5.97 17.28
N THR A 114 -11.75 6.78 17.98
CA THR A 114 -11.48 8.21 18.21
C THR A 114 -11.30 8.49 19.71
N PRO A 115 -10.33 9.33 20.11
CA PRO A 115 -10.12 9.66 21.52
C PRO A 115 -11.31 10.42 22.13
N ASN A 116 -11.84 9.96 23.26
CA ASN A 116 -12.90 10.67 23.98
C ASN A 116 -12.44 11.99 24.60
N GLY A 117 -11.14 12.10 24.91
CA GLY A 117 -10.54 13.32 25.45
C GLY A 117 -10.19 14.38 24.40
N ALA A 118 -10.53 14.16 23.12
CA ALA A 118 -10.22 15.10 22.06
C ALA A 118 -11.08 16.38 22.20
N LYS A 119 -10.44 17.54 22.02
CA LYS A 119 -11.11 18.86 22.07
C LYS A 119 -11.86 19.24 20.77
N GLY A 120 -11.78 18.38 19.76
CA GLY A 120 -12.34 18.57 18.43
C GLY A 120 -12.06 17.34 17.56
N PRO A 121 -12.29 17.44 16.24
CA PRO A 121 -12.01 16.34 15.32
C PRO A 121 -10.54 15.91 15.42
N SER A 122 -10.31 14.60 15.52
CA SER A 122 -8.98 14.03 15.78
C SER A 122 -8.25 13.73 14.47
N PRO A 123 -6.93 13.99 14.38
CA PRO A 123 -6.10 13.42 13.31
C PRO A 123 -6.12 11.90 13.40
N VAL A 124 -6.00 11.19 12.28
CA VAL A 124 -6.18 9.74 12.22
C VAL A 124 -5.01 9.05 11.52
N PHE A 125 -4.56 7.93 12.08
CA PHE A 125 -3.74 6.96 11.35
C PHE A 125 -4.67 5.96 10.66
N LEU A 126 -4.60 5.88 9.33
CA LEU A 126 -5.35 4.93 8.51
C LEU A 126 -4.40 3.90 7.90
N GLY A 127 -4.66 2.61 8.11
CA GLY A 127 -3.86 1.55 7.49
C GLY A 127 -4.66 0.29 7.17
N LEU A 128 -4.17 -0.48 6.20
CA LEU A 128 -4.71 -1.80 5.93
C LEU A 128 -4.13 -2.84 6.90
N ASN A 129 -4.95 -3.81 7.30
CA ASN A 129 -4.51 -4.97 8.09
C ASN A 129 -4.54 -6.27 7.28
N PHE A 130 -3.75 -7.24 7.75
CA PHE A 130 -3.51 -8.51 7.06
C PHE A 130 -4.53 -9.61 7.36
N GLY A 131 -5.24 -9.53 8.50
CA GLY A 131 -5.96 -10.67 9.08
C GLY A 131 -7.43 -10.41 9.44
N GLY A 132 -7.96 -9.22 9.13
CA GLY A 132 -9.27 -8.78 9.59
C GLY A 132 -9.17 -7.81 10.77
N ASN A 133 -10.12 -6.87 10.85
CA ASN A 133 -10.13 -5.82 11.87
C ASN A 133 -10.02 -6.37 13.31
N HIS A 134 -10.67 -7.50 13.60
CA HIS A 134 -10.62 -8.19 14.90
C HIS A 134 -9.20 -8.58 15.35
N THR A 135 -8.24 -8.75 14.43
CA THR A 135 -6.84 -9.07 14.79
C THR A 135 -6.06 -7.87 15.31
N THR A 136 -6.54 -6.64 15.04
CA THR A 136 -5.79 -5.39 15.29
C THR A 136 -5.91 -4.87 16.72
N VAL A 137 -6.91 -5.32 17.47
CA VAL A 137 -7.15 -4.93 18.85
C VAL A 137 -7.73 -6.13 19.60
N ASN A 138 -7.32 -6.33 20.86
CA ASN A 138 -7.93 -7.36 21.71
C ASN A 138 -9.26 -6.86 22.30
N ASP A 139 -10.24 -6.65 21.41
CA ASP A 139 -11.56 -6.15 21.75
C ASP A 139 -12.63 -7.15 21.26
N PRO A 140 -13.42 -7.75 22.16
CA PRO A 140 -14.43 -8.76 21.80
C PRO A 140 -15.60 -8.20 20.98
N ALA A 141 -15.83 -6.89 20.99
CA ALA A 141 -16.93 -6.26 20.27
C ALA A 141 -16.56 -5.88 18.82
N VAL A 142 -15.28 -5.94 18.44
CA VAL A 142 -14.89 -5.83 17.03
C VAL A 142 -15.48 -7.01 16.25
N LEU A 143 -16.16 -6.72 15.14
CA LEU A 143 -16.84 -7.74 14.35
C LEU A 143 -15.81 -8.65 13.67
N LEU A 144 -16.15 -9.93 13.57
CA LEU A 144 -15.39 -10.86 12.72
C LEU A 144 -15.75 -10.58 11.26
N PRO A 145 -14.77 -10.53 10.34
CA PRO A 145 -15.05 -10.32 8.92
C PRO A 145 -15.91 -11.45 8.36
N SER A 146 -16.88 -11.08 7.52
CA SER A 146 -17.72 -12.04 6.80
C SER A 146 -17.08 -12.51 5.48
N THR A 147 -15.91 -12.00 5.12
CA THR A 147 -15.14 -12.29 3.91
C THR A 147 -14.12 -13.43 4.14
N TRP A 148 -13.40 -13.82 3.10
CA TRP A 148 -12.31 -14.78 3.20
C TRP A 148 -11.14 -14.19 3.99
N VAL A 149 -10.55 -14.95 4.90
CA VAL A 149 -9.38 -14.52 5.68
C VAL A 149 -8.20 -15.46 5.49
N SER A 150 -7.01 -14.89 5.30
CA SER A 150 -5.77 -15.67 5.20
C SER A 150 -5.42 -16.31 6.54
N LYS A 151 -5.22 -17.63 6.53
CA LYS A 151 -4.70 -18.40 7.68
C LYS A 151 -3.28 -18.01 8.10
N GLN A 152 -2.56 -17.27 7.25
CA GLN A 152 -1.23 -16.76 7.59
C GLN A 152 -1.30 -15.69 8.69
N TRP A 153 -2.42 -14.97 8.77
CA TRP A 153 -2.50 -13.70 9.51
C TRP A 153 -3.61 -13.66 10.56
N ALA A 154 -4.43 -14.71 10.64
CA ALA A 154 -5.52 -14.84 11.60
C ALA A 154 -5.79 -16.31 11.94
N ASP A 155 -6.47 -16.52 13.07
CA ASP A 155 -7.09 -17.80 13.38
C ASP A 155 -8.37 -17.97 12.57
N VAL A 156 -8.45 -19.04 11.77
CA VAL A 156 -9.54 -19.27 10.83
C VAL A 156 -10.04 -20.71 10.88
N THR A 157 -11.29 -20.93 10.49
CA THR A 157 -11.84 -22.27 10.23
C THR A 157 -11.21 -22.91 8.99
N SER A 158 -11.52 -24.18 8.73
CA SER A 158 -11.08 -24.89 7.52
C SER A 158 -11.50 -24.22 6.21
N ASN A 159 -12.53 -23.36 6.24
CA ASN A 159 -13.06 -22.65 5.09
C ASN A 159 -12.65 -21.16 5.08
N ASN A 160 -11.53 -20.81 5.74
CA ASN A 160 -10.98 -19.46 5.77
C ASN A 160 -11.94 -18.40 6.33
N ARG A 161 -12.75 -18.77 7.34
CA ARG A 161 -13.57 -17.81 8.10
C ARG A 161 -12.90 -17.49 9.42
N ALA A 162 -12.79 -16.21 9.75
CA ALA A 162 -12.20 -15.76 11.00
C ALA A 162 -12.91 -16.35 12.22
N THR A 163 -12.16 -16.64 13.28
CA THR A 163 -12.73 -17.06 14.58
C THR A 163 -12.40 -16.04 15.68
N ALA A 164 -13.15 -16.10 16.78
CA ALA A 164 -12.92 -15.26 17.94
C ALA A 164 -11.54 -15.49 18.60
N LYS A 165 -10.86 -16.63 18.35
CA LYS A 165 -9.50 -16.87 18.85
C LYS A 165 -8.46 -15.96 18.19
N GLY A 166 -8.78 -15.41 17.02
CA GLY A 166 -7.90 -14.50 16.29
C GLY A 166 -7.84 -13.08 16.84
N ARG A 167 -8.64 -12.77 17.85
CA ARG A 167 -8.75 -11.41 18.40
C ARG A 167 -7.42 -10.92 18.96
N GLY A 168 -7.01 -9.73 18.54
CA GLY A 168 -5.79 -9.09 19.01
C GLY A 168 -4.47 -9.78 18.63
N LEU A 169 -4.46 -10.80 17.76
CA LEU A 169 -3.22 -11.49 17.35
C LEU A 169 -2.16 -10.57 16.74
N GLN A 170 -2.57 -9.41 16.21
CA GLN A 170 -1.69 -8.40 15.64
C GLN A 170 -1.71 -7.08 16.41
N ALA A 171 -2.29 -7.03 17.62
CA ALA A 171 -2.48 -5.78 18.36
C ALA A 171 -1.19 -5.01 18.63
N SER A 172 -0.07 -5.71 18.81
CA SER A 172 1.24 -5.10 19.00
C SER A 172 1.71 -4.26 17.81
N ARG A 173 1.19 -4.51 16.60
CA ARG A 173 1.49 -3.76 15.37
C ARG A 173 0.65 -2.49 15.23
N TRP A 174 -0.45 -2.39 15.97
CA TRP A 174 -1.47 -1.34 15.80
C TRP A 174 -1.53 -0.35 16.95
N GLN A 175 -1.20 -0.79 18.18
CA GLN A 175 -1.00 0.09 19.34
C GLN A 175 -2.14 1.12 19.54
N ALA A 176 -3.40 0.65 19.46
CA ALA A 176 -4.59 1.50 19.48
C ALA A 176 -4.65 2.41 20.72
N GLU A 177 -4.36 1.85 21.90
CA GLU A 177 -4.35 2.58 23.16
C GLU A 177 -3.27 3.67 23.20
N LEU A 178 -2.10 3.41 22.61
CA LEU A 178 -1.03 4.40 22.51
C LEU A 178 -1.45 5.57 21.63
N LEU A 179 -1.97 5.29 20.42
CA LEU A 179 -2.45 6.33 19.50
C LEU A 179 -3.54 7.19 20.15
N VAL A 180 -4.54 6.54 20.76
CA VAL A 180 -5.63 7.22 21.47
C VAL A 180 -5.11 8.08 22.62
N SER A 181 -4.19 7.57 23.44
CA SER A 181 -3.60 8.34 24.55
C SER A 181 -2.82 9.57 24.09
N ARG A 182 -2.33 9.55 22.86
CA ARG A 182 -1.60 10.66 22.22
C ARG A 182 -2.52 11.62 21.46
N GLY A 183 -3.84 11.38 21.46
CA GLY A 183 -4.83 12.25 20.83
C GLY A 183 -5.05 11.96 19.35
N TYR A 184 -4.63 10.81 18.85
CA TYR A 184 -4.86 10.37 17.47
C TYR A 184 -5.93 9.28 17.43
N GLY A 185 -6.77 9.32 16.39
CA GLY A 185 -7.62 8.19 16.06
C GLY A 185 -6.86 7.09 15.32
N LEU A 186 -7.38 5.87 15.38
CA LEU A 186 -6.91 4.74 14.61
C LEU A 186 -8.04 4.24 13.71
N ALA A 187 -7.81 4.20 12.41
CA ALA A 187 -8.69 3.61 11.41
C ALA A 187 -8.01 2.43 10.71
N THR A 188 -8.74 1.34 10.52
CA THR A 188 -8.22 0.19 9.78
C THR A 188 -9.29 -0.55 8.99
N VAL A 189 -8.86 -1.13 7.87
CA VAL A 189 -9.65 -1.97 6.98
C VAL A 189 -8.84 -3.20 6.64
N TYR A 190 -9.47 -4.35 6.50
CA TYR A 190 -8.82 -5.56 6.05
C TYR A 190 -8.49 -5.50 4.56
N CYS A 191 -7.24 -5.76 4.15
CA CYS A 191 -6.84 -5.68 2.74
C CYS A 191 -7.65 -6.65 1.85
N GLY A 192 -8.03 -7.81 2.40
CA GLY A 192 -8.81 -8.81 1.67
C GLY A 192 -10.26 -8.42 1.39
N ASP A 193 -10.79 -7.37 2.02
CA ASP A 193 -12.09 -6.81 1.63
C ASP A 193 -12.02 -6.08 0.28
N PHE A 194 -10.83 -5.66 -0.16
CA PHE A 194 -10.62 -5.05 -1.48
C PHE A 194 -10.15 -6.08 -2.51
N GLU A 195 -9.14 -6.88 -2.15
CA GLU A 195 -8.70 -8.00 -2.96
C GLU A 195 -7.97 -9.02 -2.06
N PRO A 196 -8.47 -10.26 -1.95
CA PRO A 196 -7.77 -11.34 -1.25
C PRO A 196 -6.35 -11.55 -1.77
N ASP A 197 -5.41 -11.77 -0.85
CA ASP A 197 -3.99 -11.87 -1.18
C ASP A 197 -3.59 -13.28 -1.66
N HIS A 198 -4.07 -13.64 -2.85
CA HIS A 198 -3.67 -14.84 -3.57
C HIS A 198 -3.83 -14.64 -5.09
N PRO A 199 -3.20 -15.47 -5.94
CA PRO A 199 -3.19 -15.26 -7.40
C PRO A 199 -4.56 -15.10 -8.06
N GLU A 200 -5.58 -15.75 -7.50
CA GLU A 200 -6.98 -15.70 -8.00
C GLU A 200 -7.87 -14.69 -7.25
N GLY A 201 -7.34 -13.95 -6.27
CA GLY A 201 -8.12 -13.06 -5.41
C GLY A 201 -8.80 -11.92 -6.17
N TRP A 202 -8.26 -11.54 -7.33
CA TRP A 202 -8.86 -10.56 -8.23
C TRP A 202 -10.29 -10.89 -8.66
N LYS A 203 -10.66 -12.19 -8.67
CA LYS A 203 -12.01 -12.67 -9.01
C LYS A 203 -13.04 -12.36 -7.92
N GLU A 204 -12.58 -12.24 -6.69
CA GLU A 204 -13.40 -11.99 -5.50
C GLU A 204 -13.34 -10.52 -5.07
N GLY A 205 -12.32 -9.80 -5.54
CA GLY A 205 -12.06 -8.42 -5.21
C GLY A 205 -12.67 -7.40 -6.15
N ILE A 206 -12.25 -6.16 -5.92
CA ILE A 206 -12.71 -4.97 -6.61
C ILE A 206 -12.42 -5.00 -8.12
N ARG A 207 -11.34 -5.64 -8.54
CA ARG A 207 -10.98 -5.75 -9.95
C ARG A 207 -12.04 -6.53 -10.74
N ALA A 208 -12.56 -7.65 -10.22
CA ALA A 208 -13.69 -8.35 -10.85
C ALA A 208 -14.99 -7.54 -10.81
N ALA A 209 -15.26 -6.85 -9.70
CA ALA A 209 -16.45 -6.01 -9.58
C ALA A 209 -16.48 -4.87 -10.61
N TYR A 210 -15.32 -4.39 -11.07
CA TYR A 210 -15.21 -3.41 -12.16
C TYR A 210 -15.08 -4.04 -13.55
N ALA A 211 -14.38 -5.18 -13.68
CA ALA A 211 -14.29 -5.94 -14.93
C ALA A 211 -15.66 -6.26 -15.53
N SER A 212 -16.66 -6.55 -14.68
CA SER A 212 -18.03 -6.81 -15.10
C SER A 212 -18.73 -5.59 -15.72
N LYS A 213 -18.28 -4.38 -15.40
CA LYS A 213 -18.83 -3.11 -15.88
C LYS A 213 -18.13 -2.61 -17.14
N ASP A 214 -16.86 -2.98 -17.32
CA ASP A 214 -16.07 -2.70 -18.52
C ASP A 214 -15.03 -3.81 -18.77
N PRO A 215 -15.42 -4.89 -19.47
CA PRO A 215 -14.52 -6.00 -19.76
C PRO A 215 -13.31 -5.61 -20.63
N ALA A 216 -13.39 -4.51 -21.37
CA ALA A 216 -12.31 -3.99 -22.21
C ALA A 216 -11.23 -3.23 -21.41
N ALA A 217 -11.56 -2.80 -20.19
CA ALA A 217 -10.63 -2.11 -19.28
C ALA A 217 -9.68 -3.06 -18.53
N VAL A 218 -9.85 -4.38 -18.68
CA VAL A 218 -9.05 -5.40 -17.97
C VAL A 218 -8.05 -6.01 -18.95
N ARG A 219 -6.80 -6.19 -18.52
CA ARG A 219 -5.71 -6.88 -19.25
C ARG A 219 -4.92 -6.08 -20.29
N ALA A 220 -4.78 -4.77 -20.14
CA ALA A 220 -3.66 -4.06 -20.77
C ALA A 220 -2.35 -4.34 -20.01
N ASP A 221 -1.19 -4.15 -20.65
CA ASP A 221 0.13 -4.36 -20.03
C ASP A 221 0.36 -3.50 -18.76
N ASN A 222 -0.41 -2.42 -18.62
CA ASN A 222 -0.41 -1.50 -17.49
C ASN A 222 -1.71 -1.54 -16.67
N ASP A 223 -2.46 -2.65 -16.70
CA ASP A 223 -3.63 -2.82 -15.83
C ASP A 223 -3.18 -2.84 -14.35
N TRP A 224 -4.00 -2.26 -13.46
CA TRP A 224 -3.74 -2.31 -12.01
C TRP A 224 -3.77 -3.73 -11.46
N ALA A 225 -3.04 -3.90 -10.37
CA ALA A 225 -2.89 -5.18 -9.68
C ALA A 225 -3.32 -5.09 -8.22
N CYS A 226 -3.05 -6.12 -7.42
CA CYS A 226 -3.50 -6.22 -6.03
C CYS A 226 -3.05 -5.01 -5.17
N ILE A 227 -1.81 -4.55 -5.34
CA ILE A 227 -1.32 -3.34 -4.64
C ILE A 227 -2.10 -2.09 -5.05
N GLY A 228 -2.44 -1.97 -6.34
CA GLY A 228 -3.30 -0.90 -6.87
C GLY A 228 -4.70 -0.93 -6.26
N ALA A 229 -5.32 -2.12 -6.18
CA ALA A 229 -6.62 -2.33 -5.55
C ALA A 229 -6.62 -1.96 -4.06
N TRP A 230 -5.59 -2.36 -3.32
CA TRP A 230 -5.40 -1.99 -1.92
C TRP A 230 -5.19 -0.48 -1.74
N ALA A 231 -4.35 0.13 -2.58
CA ALA A 231 -4.11 1.58 -2.56
C ALA A 231 -5.40 2.37 -2.84
N TRP A 232 -6.18 1.93 -3.83
CA TRP A 232 -7.52 2.47 -4.10
C TRP A 232 -8.44 2.33 -2.89
N GLY A 233 -8.42 1.18 -2.22
CA GLY A 233 -9.21 0.91 -1.02
C GLY A 233 -8.92 1.87 0.13
N LEU A 234 -7.65 2.24 0.32
CA LEU A 234 -7.25 3.26 1.30
C LEU A 234 -7.89 4.62 0.99
N SER A 235 -7.90 5.06 -0.28
CA SER A 235 -8.59 6.30 -0.67
C SER A 235 -10.10 6.22 -0.44
N ARG A 236 -10.73 5.06 -0.62
CA ARG A 236 -12.15 4.88 -0.31
C ARG A 236 -12.44 4.89 1.18
N ALA A 237 -11.54 4.37 2.00
CA ALA A 237 -11.62 4.49 3.44
C ALA A 237 -11.48 5.96 3.88
N LEU A 238 -10.62 6.75 3.23
CA LEU A 238 -10.54 8.19 3.44
C LEU A 238 -11.85 8.91 3.09
N ASP A 239 -12.50 8.55 1.97
CA ASP A 239 -13.82 9.10 1.60
C ASP A 239 -14.87 8.87 2.70
N ALA A 240 -14.79 7.74 3.42
CA ALA A 240 -15.67 7.45 4.56
C ALA A 240 -15.31 8.27 5.80
N LEU A 241 -14.01 8.43 6.09
CA LEU A 241 -13.52 9.24 7.21
C LEU A 241 -13.89 10.72 7.06
N GLU A 242 -13.88 11.26 5.84
CA GLU A 242 -14.33 12.64 5.54
C GLU A 242 -15.79 12.92 5.93
N ARG A 243 -16.62 11.88 6.09
CA ARG A 243 -18.02 11.99 6.51
C ARG A 243 -18.22 11.86 8.02
N ASN A 244 -17.17 11.56 8.78
CA ASN A 244 -17.25 11.45 10.22
C ASN A 244 -16.84 12.77 10.91
N PRO A 245 -17.75 13.47 11.61
CA PRO A 245 -17.43 14.74 12.27
C PRO A 245 -16.42 14.63 13.43
N ALA A 246 -16.14 13.43 13.94
CA ALA A 246 -15.11 13.20 14.96
C ALA A 246 -13.68 13.10 14.35
N VAL A 247 -13.56 13.08 13.03
CA VAL A 247 -12.29 12.91 12.31
C VAL A 247 -11.88 14.22 11.63
N ASP A 248 -10.65 14.65 11.87
CA ASP A 248 -10.03 15.69 11.05
C ASP A 248 -9.45 15.06 9.79
N ALA A 249 -10.27 15.00 8.74
CA ALA A 249 -9.89 14.35 7.49
C ALA A 249 -8.74 15.05 6.74
N LYS A 250 -8.41 16.31 7.09
CA LYS A 250 -7.23 17.01 6.56
C LYS A 250 -5.93 16.56 7.22
N ARG A 251 -5.99 15.77 8.29
CA ARG A 251 -4.84 15.24 9.04
C ARG A 251 -4.93 13.73 9.18
N VAL A 252 -5.06 13.04 8.04
CA VAL A 252 -4.98 11.58 7.96
C VAL A 252 -3.61 11.14 7.48
N ALA A 253 -2.91 10.36 8.29
CA ALA A 253 -1.67 9.68 7.93
C ALA A 253 -2.00 8.28 7.37
N VAL A 254 -1.60 7.99 6.14
CA VAL A 254 -1.73 6.65 5.56
C VAL A 254 -0.51 5.82 5.92
N ILE A 255 -0.74 4.67 6.57
CA ILE A 255 0.32 3.80 7.07
C ILE A 255 0.19 2.39 6.52
N GLY A 256 1.34 1.73 6.36
CA GLY A 256 1.37 0.34 5.91
C GLY A 256 2.69 -0.33 6.25
N HIS A 257 2.62 -1.64 6.46
CA HIS A 257 3.78 -2.49 6.72
C HIS A 257 3.97 -3.51 5.60
N SER A 258 5.21 -3.79 5.21
CA SER A 258 5.54 -4.82 4.21
C SER A 258 4.77 -4.60 2.91
N ARG A 259 4.06 -5.60 2.38
CA ARG A 259 3.22 -5.47 1.17
C ARG A 259 2.17 -4.36 1.28
N LEU A 260 1.64 -4.09 2.48
CA LEU A 260 0.67 -3.01 2.69
C LEU A 260 1.36 -1.65 2.82
N GLY A 261 2.67 -1.61 3.10
CA GLY A 261 3.52 -0.42 2.96
C GLY A 261 3.72 -0.01 1.50
N LYS A 262 3.77 -0.98 0.57
CA LYS A 262 3.73 -0.72 -0.88
C LYS A 262 2.41 -0.04 -1.26
N ALA A 263 1.30 -0.55 -0.72
CA ALA A 263 -0.02 0.03 -0.94
C ALA A 263 -0.18 1.41 -0.30
N SER A 264 0.37 1.68 0.89
CA SER A 264 0.33 3.01 1.51
C SER A 264 1.14 4.04 0.72
N LEU A 265 2.32 3.67 0.22
CA LEU A 265 3.11 4.50 -0.69
C LEU A 265 2.32 4.83 -1.95
N TRP A 266 1.72 3.82 -2.59
CA TRP A 266 0.98 4.03 -3.82
C TRP A 266 -0.34 4.78 -3.63
N ALA A 267 -1.02 4.59 -2.49
CA ALA A 267 -2.18 5.39 -2.11
C ALA A 267 -1.77 6.85 -1.90
N GLY A 268 -0.71 7.09 -1.13
CA GLY A 268 -0.15 8.42 -0.90
C GLY A 268 0.29 9.10 -2.19
N ALA A 269 0.91 8.38 -3.12
CA ALA A 269 1.32 8.92 -4.42
C ALA A 269 0.13 9.36 -5.29
N GLN A 270 -0.95 8.56 -5.34
CA GLN A 270 -2.12 8.86 -6.16
C GLN A 270 -3.06 9.90 -5.52
N ASP A 271 -3.27 9.81 -4.21
CA ASP A 271 -4.23 10.61 -3.47
C ASP A 271 -3.53 11.62 -2.56
N THR A 272 -3.58 12.88 -3.00
CA THR A 272 -2.90 13.99 -2.32
C THR A 272 -3.64 14.49 -1.09
N ARG A 273 -4.82 13.95 -0.77
CA ARG A 273 -5.58 14.26 0.45
C ARG A 273 -4.96 13.65 1.71
N PHE A 274 -4.22 12.55 1.58
CA PHE A 274 -3.44 12.01 2.69
C PHE A 274 -2.38 13.02 3.12
N ALA A 275 -2.40 13.42 4.38
CA ALA A 275 -1.54 14.47 4.91
C ALA A 275 -0.10 14.00 5.19
N LEU A 276 0.09 12.70 5.39
CA LEU A 276 1.36 12.05 5.68
C LEU A 276 1.34 10.62 5.16
N VAL A 277 2.48 10.13 4.67
CA VAL A 277 2.64 8.75 4.17
C VAL A 277 3.70 8.02 4.99
N VAL A 278 3.37 6.84 5.53
CA VAL A 278 4.31 5.96 6.24
C VAL A 278 4.46 4.64 5.50
N SER A 279 5.72 4.28 5.26
CA SER A 279 6.16 2.99 4.72
C SER A 279 7.05 2.30 5.76
N ASN A 280 6.52 1.27 6.42
CA ASN A 280 7.29 0.46 7.37
C ASN A 280 7.75 -0.86 6.72
N GLU A 281 9.04 -0.98 6.42
CA GLU A 281 9.68 -2.19 5.87
C GLU A 281 8.97 -2.65 4.60
N SER A 282 8.76 -1.74 3.64
CA SER A 282 7.99 -2.06 2.43
C SER A 282 8.82 -2.75 1.35
N GLY A 283 10.15 -2.69 1.42
CA GLY A 283 11.08 -3.48 0.63
C GLY A 283 10.92 -3.36 -0.89
N CYS A 284 11.18 -4.46 -1.59
CA CYS A 284 11.18 -4.55 -3.06
C CYS A 284 9.82 -4.18 -3.67
N GLY A 285 9.80 -3.25 -4.64
CA GLY A 285 8.55 -2.70 -5.19
C GLY A 285 7.78 -1.81 -4.21
N GLY A 286 8.39 -1.45 -3.08
CA GLY A 286 7.96 -0.45 -2.11
C GLY A 286 8.97 0.70 -2.06
N ALA A 287 9.73 0.82 -0.99
CA ALA A 287 10.75 1.85 -0.80
C ALA A 287 12.15 1.45 -1.25
N ALA A 288 12.48 0.16 -1.33
CA ALA A 288 13.83 -0.30 -1.65
C ALA A 288 14.14 -0.15 -3.15
N LEU A 289 15.30 0.40 -3.48
CA LEU A 289 15.76 0.54 -4.86
C LEU A 289 15.91 -0.83 -5.54
N GLY A 290 15.11 -1.10 -6.56
CA GLY A 290 15.13 -2.36 -7.30
C GLY A 290 16.44 -2.59 -8.02
N LYS A 291 17.15 -1.54 -8.45
CA LYS A 291 18.44 -1.65 -9.15
C LYS A 291 19.60 -2.09 -8.25
N ARG A 292 19.40 -2.16 -6.92
CA ARG A 292 20.39 -2.71 -5.99
C ARG A 292 20.51 -4.22 -6.04
N ILE A 293 19.47 -4.93 -6.49
CA ILE A 293 19.46 -6.40 -6.54
C ILE A 293 19.87 -7.01 -5.18
N PHE A 294 19.34 -6.49 -4.07
CA PHE A 294 19.64 -6.96 -2.72
C PHE A 294 18.37 -7.52 -2.06
N GLY A 295 18.48 -8.66 -1.39
CA GLY A 295 17.35 -9.36 -0.79
C GLY A 295 16.36 -9.83 -1.86
N GLU A 296 15.10 -9.40 -1.74
CA GLU A 296 14.05 -9.68 -2.69
C GLU A 296 14.23 -8.90 -4.00
N THR A 297 14.27 -9.59 -5.14
CA THR A 297 14.42 -8.95 -6.48
C THR A 297 13.09 -8.87 -7.23
N VAL A 298 13.06 -8.14 -8.36
CA VAL A 298 11.84 -8.03 -9.20
C VAL A 298 11.39 -9.41 -9.67
N GLY A 299 12.33 -10.26 -10.10
CA GLY A 299 12.03 -11.63 -10.52
C GLY A 299 11.42 -12.48 -9.41
N VAL A 300 11.92 -12.36 -8.19
CA VAL A 300 11.38 -13.10 -7.04
C VAL A 300 9.99 -12.60 -6.69
N ILE A 301 9.80 -11.29 -6.49
CA ILE A 301 8.53 -10.76 -5.97
C ILE A 301 7.39 -10.83 -6.99
N ALA A 302 7.68 -10.58 -8.27
CA ALA A 302 6.67 -10.54 -9.33
C ALA A 302 6.31 -11.92 -9.88
N GLY A 303 6.88 -13.00 -9.32
CA GLY A 303 6.54 -14.38 -9.66
C GLY A 303 7.15 -14.89 -10.97
N TYR A 304 8.32 -14.37 -11.37
CA TYR A 304 9.06 -14.86 -12.54
C TYR A 304 9.50 -16.32 -12.36
N TYR A 305 9.97 -16.67 -11.15
CA TYR A 305 10.36 -18.03 -10.82
C TYR A 305 9.14 -18.85 -10.38
N LYS A 306 8.87 -19.95 -11.10
CA LYS A 306 7.69 -20.80 -10.86
C LYS A 306 7.58 -21.23 -9.40
N GLY A 307 6.42 -20.97 -8.78
CA GLY A 307 6.14 -21.35 -7.38
C GLY A 307 6.74 -20.40 -6.33
N ARG A 308 7.29 -19.26 -6.74
CA ARG A 308 7.74 -18.17 -5.87
C ARG A 308 6.97 -16.89 -6.20
N GLY A 309 7.04 -15.93 -5.29
CA GLY A 309 6.52 -14.58 -5.51
C GLY A 309 5.00 -14.47 -5.52
N PHE A 310 4.57 -13.33 -6.04
CA PHE A 310 3.21 -12.83 -5.97
C PHE A 310 2.83 -12.23 -7.33
N PRO A 311 2.51 -13.08 -8.33
CA PRO A 311 2.25 -12.63 -9.71
C PRO A 311 1.03 -11.70 -9.83
N HIS A 312 0.20 -11.62 -8.79
CA HIS A 312 -0.97 -10.74 -8.70
C HIS A 312 -0.68 -9.36 -8.11
N TRP A 313 0.52 -9.08 -7.57
CA TRP A 313 0.80 -7.83 -6.85
C TRP A 313 1.05 -6.61 -7.74
N PHE A 314 1.67 -6.81 -8.90
CA PHE A 314 2.17 -5.74 -9.78
C PHE A 314 1.55 -5.82 -11.18
N ALA A 315 1.68 -4.73 -11.95
CA ALA A 315 1.27 -4.72 -13.35
C ALA A 315 2.07 -5.76 -14.15
N PRO A 316 1.47 -6.35 -15.22
CA PRO A 316 2.16 -7.31 -16.08
C PRO A 316 3.51 -6.83 -16.61
N LYS A 317 3.68 -5.52 -16.84
CA LYS A 317 4.95 -4.94 -17.27
C LYS A 317 6.10 -5.17 -16.27
N TYR A 318 5.82 -5.18 -14.97
CA TYR A 318 6.86 -5.19 -13.94
C TYR A 318 7.70 -6.47 -13.96
N VAL A 319 7.07 -7.64 -14.13
CA VAL A 319 7.79 -8.93 -14.18
C VAL A 319 8.72 -9.04 -15.39
N THR A 320 8.53 -8.23 -16.44
CA THR A 320 9.40 -8.24 -17.62
C THR A 320 10.80 -7.67 -17.34
N TYR A 321 11.00 -7.03 -16.19
CA TYR A 321 12.29 -6.55 -15.70
C TYR A 321 13.03 -7.57 -14.83
N ALA A 322 12.49 -8.77 -14.63
CA ALA A 322 13.20 -9.83 -13.91
C ALA A 322 14.58 -10.09 -14.53
N GLU A 323 15.63 -10.08 -13.71
CA GLU A 323 17.04 -10.25 -14.12
C GLU A 323 17.57 -9.13 -15.03
N HIS A 324 16.79 -8.06 -15.22
CA HIS A 324 17.06 -6.91 -16.08
C HIS A 324 16.56 -5.60 -15.46
N GLU A 325 16.67 -5.47 -14.14
CA GLU A 325 16.22 -4.28 -13.40
C GLU A 325 16.95 -3.01 -13.83
N ASP A 326 18.17 -3.15 -14.38
CA ASP A 326 18.94 -2.06 -15.01
C ASP A 326 18.16 -1.38 -16.14
N ARG A 327 17.32 -2.13 -16.88
CA ARG A 327 16.50 -1.65 -18.00
C ARG A 327 15.23 -0.89 -17.59
N MET A 328 14.86 -0.91 -16.31
CA MET A 328 13.70 -0.16 -15.84
C MET A 328 13.96 1.35 -15.99
N PRO A 329 13.04 2.13 -16.60
CA PRO A 329 13.28 3.56 -16.86
C PRO A 329 13.16 4.44 -15.60
N LEU A 330 12.85 3.83 -14.45
CA LEU A 330 12.78 4.47 -13.15
C LEU A 330 13.35 3.52 -12.07
N ASP A 331 13.35 3.98 -10.82
CA ASP A 331 13.52 3.15 -9.62
C ASP A 331 12.63 3.71 -8.50
N GLN A 332 12.56 3.06 -7.33
CA GLN A 332 11.56 3.34 -6.30
C GLN A 332 11.59 4.76 -5.72
N HIS A 333 12.71 5.49 -5.81
CA HIS A 333 12.74 6.91 -5.43
C HIS A 333 11.76 7.77 -6.27
N TYR A 334 11.36 7.33 -7.46
CA TYR A 334 10.28 7.96 -8.24
C TYR A 334 8.93 7.85 -7.53
N VAL A 335 8.62 6.69 -6.95
CA VAL A 335 7.39 6.48 -6.18
C VAL A 335 7.40 7.36 -4.93
N LEU A 336 8.54 7.42 -4.24
CA LEU A 336 8.71 8.24 -3.04
C LEU A 336 8.56 9.74 -3.38
N ALA A 337 9.10 10.22 -4.50
CA ALA A 337 9.01 11.61 -4.94
C ALA A 337 7.57 12.09 -5.13
N LEU A 338 6.65 11.21 -5.54
CA LEU A 338 5.23 11.55 -5.74
C LEU A 338 4.50 11.97 -4.45
N THR A 339 5.11 11.74 -3.29
CA THR A 339 4.59 12.20 -2.00
C THR A 339 4.86 13.69 -1.75
N ALA A 340 5.92 14.25 -2.35
CA ALA A 340 6.31 15.64 -2.16
C ALA A 340 5.17 16.62 -2.53
N PRO A 341 5.00 17.71 -1.76
CA PRO A 341 5.81 18.14 -0.60
C PRO A 341 5.33 17.55 0.75
N ARG A 342 4.42 16.58 0.75
CA ARG A 342 3.87 16.05 2.00
C ARG A 342 4.90 15.20 2.74
N PRO A 343 4.85 15.14 4.08
CA PRO A 343 5.75 14.30 4.86
C PRO A 343 5.67 12.82 4.47
N LEU A 344 6.84 12.23 4.25
CA LEU A 344 7.04 10.80 4.01
C LEU A 344 7.96 10.24 5.11
N TYR A 345 7.54 9.15 5.75
CA TYR A 345 8.36 8.39 6.68
C TYR A 345 8.63 7.00 6.09
N VAL A 346 9.90 6.69 5.85
CA VAL A 346 10.37 5.33 5.50
C VAL A 346 11.13 4.77 6.69
N ALA A 347 10.79 3.56 7.12
CA ALA A 347 11.44 2.86 8.22
C ALA A 347 11.82 1.44 7.80
N SER A 348 12.87 0.92 8.42
CA SER A 348 13.43 -0.42 8.15
C SER A 348 13.80 -1.11 9.46
N ALA A 349 13.86 -2.44 9.44
CA ALA A 349 14.38 -3.26 10.53
C ALA A 349 15.79 -3.76 10.19
N VAL A 350 16.72 -3.68 11.16
CA VAL A 350 18.15 -4.00 10.94
C VAL A 350 18.37 -5.42 10.43
N GLU A 351 17.55 -6.37 10.89
CA GLU A 351 17.66 -7.79 10.52
C GLU A 351 16.83 -8.16 9.28
N ASP A 352 15.99 -7.27 8.77
CA ASP A 352 15.17 -7.52 7.57
C ASP A 352 15.99 -7.33 6.29
N ARG A 353 17.00 -8.18 6.08
CA ARG A 353 17.83 -8.15 4.88
C ARG A 353 17.03 -8.41 3.60
N TRP A 354 15.86 -9.07 3.70
CA TRP A 354 15.01 -9.35 2.56
C TRP A 354 14.42 -8.07 1.97
N ALA A 355 14.12 -7.07 2.80
CA ALA A 355 13.61 -5.78 2.38
C ALA A 355 14.68 -4.75 1.95
N ASP A 356 15.98 -5.08 2.04
CA ASP A 356 17.10 -4.17 1.77
C ASP A 356 17.00 -2.82 2.53
N PRO A 357 17.27 -2.79 3.85
CA PRO A 357 17.17 -1.57 4.66
C PRO A 357 18.02 -0.41 4.12
N LYS A 358 19.17 -0.72 3.48
CA LYS A 358 20.02 0.28 2.84
C LYS A 358 19.35 0.83 1.58
N GLY A 359 18.73 -0.02 0.76
CA GLY A 359 17.94 0.42 -0.39
C GLY A 359 16.76 1.31 -0.01
N GLU A 360 16.04 0.98 1.07
CA GLU A 360 14.95 1.80 1.59
C GLU A 360 15.43 3.17 2.10
N PHE A 361 16.65 3.25 2.63
CA PHE A 361 17.27 4.50 3.07
C PHE A 361 17.76 5.38 1.91
N LEU A 362 18.36 4.78 0.88
CA LEU A 362 18.98 5.52 -0.22
C LEU A 362 17.97 6.30 -1.06
N GLY A 363 16.76 5.77 -1.26
CA GLY A 363 15.70 6.43 -2.04
C GLY A 363 15.34 7.83 -1.52
N PRO A 364 14.94 7.97 -0.25
CA PRO A 364 14.71 9.29 0.38
C PRO A 364 15.91 10.24 0.30
N CYS A 365 17.15 9.75 0.49
CA CYS A 365 18.36 10.57 0.38
C CYS A 365 18.54 11.18 -1.02
N MET A 366 18.19 10.44 -2.07
CA MET A 366 18.25 10.93 -3.46
C MET A 366 17.28 12.08 -3.72
N LEU A 367 16.16 12.13 -3.00
CA LEU A 367 15.19 13.21 -3.12
C LEU A 367 15.70 14.48 -2.45
N ASN A 368 16.50 14.36 -1.41
CA ASN A 368 17.02 15.50 -0.68
C ASN A 368 18.55 15.57 -0.79
N PRO A 369 19.14 16.09 -1.89
CA PRO A 369 20.58 16.12 -2.07
C PRO A 369 21.34 17.01 -1.04
N SER A 370 20.63 17.83 -0.25
CA SER A 370 21.22 18.52 0.92
C SER A 370 21.42 17.62 2.15
N SER A 371 20.87 16.40 2.13
CA SER A 371 20.90 15.44 3.25
C SER A 371 22.23 14.69 3.46
N ASN A 372 23.28 15.02 2.71
CA ASN A 372 24.66 14.66 3.10
C ASN A 372 25.14 15.44 4.34
N SER A 373 24.35 16.40 4.82
CA SER A 373 24.44 17.02 6.13
C SER A 373 23.10 16.89 6.85
N TRP A 374 23.13 16.71 8.17
CA TRP A 374 22.02 16.44 9.07
C TRP A 374 20.94 17.56 9.18
N ASP A 375 20.64 18.29 8.11
CA ASP A 375 19.62 19.34 8.09
C ASP A 375 18.72 19.21 6.86
N ALA A 376 17.50 18.75 7.08
CA ALA A 376 16.47 18.59 6.06
C ALA A 376 15.91 19.96 5.63
N LYS A 377 16.48 20.57 4.58
CA LYS A 377 15.87 21.71 3.87
C LYS A 377 16.15 21.65 2.37
N ALA A 378 15.39 20.84 1.63
CA ALA A 378 15.33 20.96 0.17
C ALA A 378 13.91 20.86 -0.43
N TRP A 379 12.89 20.60 0.37
CA TRP A 379 11.50 20.60 -0.08
C TRP A 379 10.65 21.39 0.91
N GLY A 380 10.65 22.72 0.74
CA GLY A 380 9.65 23.66 1.27
C GLY A 380 9.35 23.60 2.75
#